data_AF-A0AAV4EYF6-F1
#
_entry.id   AF-A0AAV4EYF6-F1
#
_cell.length_a   1.000
_cell.length_b   1.000
_cell.length_c   1.000
_cell.angle_alpha   90.00
_cell.angle_beta   90.00
_cell.angle_gamma   90.00
#
_symmetry.space_group_name_H-M   'P 1'
#
loop_
_entity.id
_entity.type
_entity.pdbx_description
1 polymer ?
#
loop_
_entity_poly.entity_id
_entity_poly.type
_entity_poly.pdbx_seq_one_letter_code
_entity_poly.pdbx_strand_id
1 'polypeptide(L)'
;MPPKKSYESCDSESDNSQGQKRTTGKRQKLDKNSDEYRQRRERNNMAVKKSREASRKKAKETMDKVSKLRDENKALEQKVTILNKELLVLKDLFMTHASATATAQAATTVSTSTDVAGAGPDILSFSSVTQTDDNNDIKLEDGDLNFLIQTQQGDL
;
A
#
# COMPACT_ATOMS: atom_id res chain seq x y z
N MET A 1 -20.02 -21.48 2.04
CA MET A 1 -20.06 -20.08 2.55
C MET A 1 -18.64 -19.57 2.65
N PRO A 2 -18.30 -18.38 2.11
CA PRO A 2 -16.97 -17.81 2.30
C PRO A 2 -16.82 -17.23 3.73
N PRO A 3 -15.63 -17.31 4.34
CA PRO A 3 -15.39 -16.86 5.71
C PRO A 3 -15.39 -15.34 5.85
N LYS A 4 -15.83 -14.83 7.01
CA LYS A 4 -15.90 -13.39 7.32
C LYS A 4 -14.52 -12.88 7.71
N LYS A 5 -14.00 -11.88 6.98
CA LYS A 5 -12.85 -11.06 7.37
C LYS A 5 -13.26 -10.18 8.56
N SER A 6 -12.47 -10.17 9.64
CA SER A 6 -12.58 -9.18 10.71
C SER A 6 -12.13 -7.82 10.16
N TYR A 7 -13.09 -6.91 9.97
CA TYR A 7 -12.82 -5.55 9.51
C TYR A 7 -12.69 -4.64 10.74
N GLU A 8 -11.51 -4.02 10.91
CA GLU A 8 -11.32 -2.92 11.86
C GLU A 8 -12.44 -1.88 11.76
N SER A 9 -13.04 -1.57 12.90
CA SER A 9 -14.10 -0.56 13.06
C SER A 9 -13.55 0.83 12.74
N CYS A 10 -14.06 1.47 11.70
CA CYS A 10 -13.88 2.90 11.49
C CYS A 10 -14.90 3.66 12.36
N ASP A 11 -14.45 4.04 13.56
CA ASP A 11 -15.13 5.03 14.39
C ASP A 11 -15.05 6.39 13.68
N SER A 12 -16.19 6.85 13.17
CA SER A 12 -16.38 8.23 12.74
C SER A 12 -17.44 8.82 13.63
N GLU A 13 -16.99 9.52 14.66
CA GLU A 13 -17.82 10.34 15.54
C GLU A 13 -18.52 11.42 14.69
N SER A 14 -19.82 11.23 14.46
CA SER A 14 -20.67 12.31 13.94
C SER A 14 -21.53 12.82 15.08
N ASP A 15 -21.02 13.84 15.76
CA ASP A 15 -21.82 14.75 16.59
C ASP A 15 -22.76 15.54 15.67
N ASN A 16 -24.06 15.26 15.77
CA ASN A 16 -25.07 16.28 15.52
C ASN A 16 -26.31 15.95 16.35
N SER A 17 -26.45 16.73 17.41
CA SER A 17 -27.56 16.78 18.35
C SER A 17 -28.91 17.06 17.67
N GLN A 18 -29.98 16.59 18.32
CA GLN A 18 -31.41 16.67 17.95
C GLN A 18 -31.99 15.50 17.14
N GLY A 19 -31.85 14.28 17.67
CA GLY A 19 -32.76 13.18 17.35
C GLY A 19 -34.10 13.36 18.06
N GLN A 20 -35.11 13.93 17.38
CA GLN A 20 -36.50 13.83 17.83
C GLN A 20 -36.89 12.35 17.97
N LYS A 21 -37.39 11.99 19.16
CA LYS A 21 -37.86 10.67 19.57
C LYS A 21 -38.69 10.02 18.44
N ARG A 22 -38.12 9.01 17.75
CA ARG A 22 -38.86 8.26 16.74
C ARG A 22 -39.84 7.34 17.45
N THR A 23 -41.09 7.78 17.60
CA THR A 23 -42.18 6.86 17.93
C THR A 23 -42.29 5.86 16.79
N THR A 24 -42.22 4.58 17.14
CA THR A 24 -42.51 3.44 16.26
C THR A 24 -44.01 3.45 15.95
N GLY A 25 -44.43 4.42 15.13
CA GLY A 25 -45.80 4.62 14.72
C GLY A 25 -46.06 3.91 13.41
N LYS A 26 -47.04 2.99 13.43
CA LYS A 26 -47.81 2.42 12.32
C LYS A 26 -47.65 3.24 11.02
N ARG A 27 -47.31 2.59 9.90
CA ARG A 27 -47.21 3.19 8.56
C ARG A 27 -48.57 3.80 8.16
N GLN A 28 -48.91 4.97 8.71
CA GLN A 28 -50.08 5.71 8.29
C GLN A 28 -49.83 6.15 6.86
N LYS A 29 -50.83 5.91 6.02
CA LYS A 29 -50.81 6.27 4.60
C LYS A 29 -50.88 7.80 4.54
N LEU A 30 -49.72 8.45 4.63
CA LEU A 30 -49.61 9.90 4.53
C LEU A 30 -50.09 10.33 3.14
N ASP A 31 -50.95 11.36 3.11
CA ASP A 31 -51.37 11.97 1.87
C ASP A 31 -50.17 12.60 1.15
N LYS A 32 -50.04 12.33 -0.15
CA LYS A 32 -48.91 12.77 -0.97
C LYS A 32 -48.85 14.29 -1.11
N ASN A 33 -49.98 14.97 -0.93
CA ASN A 33 -50.11 16.41 -1.03
C ASN A 33 -49.92 17.12 0.34
N SER A 34 -49.70 16.37 1.41
CA SER A 34 -49.44 16.96 2.73
C SER A 34 -48.04 17.59 2.81
N ASP A 35 -47.94 18.72 3.51
CA ASP A 35 -46.64 19.35 3.79
C ASP A 35 -45.70 18.42 4.58
N GLU A 36 -46.25 17.55 5.43
CA GLU A 36 -45.46 16.54 6.16
C GLU A 36 -44.78 15.55 5.20
N TYR A 37 -45.50 15.04 4.20
CA TYR A 37 -44.93 14.18 3.17
C TYR A 37 -43.82 14.90 2.39
N ARG A 38 -44.07 16.14 1.98
CA ARG A 38 -43.10 16.96 1.25
C ARG A 38 -41.80 17.16 2.03
N GLN A 39 -41.89 17.59 3.29
CA GLN A 39 -40.71 17.74 4.17
C GLN A 39 -39.96 16.42 4.37
N ARG A 40 -40.67 15.29 4.50
CA ARG A 40 -40.03 13.97 4.66
C ARG A 40 -39.28 13.55 3.40
N ARG A 41 -39.83 13.83 2.22
CA ARG A 41 -39.18 13.55 0.93
C ARG A 41 -37.97 14.46 0.71
N GLU A 42 -38.09 15.75 1.00
CA GLU A 42 -36.98 16.71 0.96
C GLU A 42 -35.81 16.23 1.84
N ARG A 43 -36.10 15.85 3.10
CA ARG A 43 -35.07 15.28 4.00
C ARG A 43 -34.46 13.99 3.46
N ASN A 44 -35.26 13.09 2.89
CA ASN A 44 -34.73 11.84 2.32
C ASN A 44 -33.86 12.10 1.08
N ASN A 45 -34.29 13.00 0.19
CA ASN A 45 -33.51 13.37 -0.99
C ASN A 45 -32.15 13.95 -0.59
N MET A 46 -32.13 14.82 0.43
CA MET A 46 -30.88 15.35 0.99
C MET A 46 -30.00 14.25 1.60
N ALA A 47 -30.58 13.31 2.34
CA ALA A 47 -29.84 12.18 2.92
C ALA A 47 -29.22 11.27 1.83
N VAL A 48 -29.96 10.99 0.76
CA VAL A 48 -29.46 10.21 -0.39
C VAL A 48 -28.32 10.94 -1.08
N LYS A 49 -28.47 12.25 -1.34
CA LYS A 49 -27.40 13.08 -1.94
C LYS A 49 -26.14 13.04 -1.07
N LYS A 50 -26.28 13.30 0.23
CA LYS A 50 -25.17 13.25 1.20
C LYS A 50 -24.51 11.87 1.25
N SER A 51 -25.29 10.79 1.24
CA SER A 51 -24.75 9.42 1.23
C SER A 51 -23.97 9.13 -0.04
N ARG A 52 -24.48 9.54 -1.22
CA ARG A 52 -23.78 9.36 -2.49
C ARG A 52 -22.48 10.17 -2.52
N GLU A 53 -22.51 11.41 -2.06
CA GLU A 53 -21.32 12.27 -1.98
C GLU A 53 -20.27 11.68 -1.03
N ALA A 54 -20.68 11.16 0.13
CA ALA A 54 -19.77 10.51 1.07
C ALA A 54 -19.08 9.28 0.44
N SER A 55 -19.84 8.42 -0.25
CA SER A 55 -19.27 7.27 -0.96
C SER A 55 -18.29 7.69 -2.06
N ARG A 56 -18.61 8.74 -2.83
CA ARG A 56 -17.71 9.30 -3.85
C ARG A 56 -16.43 9.88 -3.26
N LYS A 57 -16.55 10.64 -2.17
CA LYS A 57 -15.40 11.22 -1.47
C LYS A 57 -14.46 10.11 -0.97
N LYS A 58 -14.99 9.06 -0.34
CA LYS A 58 -14.20 7.91 0.13
C LYS A 58 -13.48 7.18 -1.01
N ALA A 59 -14.15 7.01 -2.16
CA ALA A 59 -13.52 6.43 -3.34
C ALA A 59 -12.34 7.30 -3.84
N LYS A 60 -12.54 8.61 -3.94
CA LYS A 60 -11.48 9.56 -4.34
C LYS A 60 -10.31 9.55 -3.36
N GLU A 61 -10.57 9.63 -2.07
CA GLU A 61 -9.52 9.58 -1.03
C GLU A 61 -8.69 8.29 -1.10
N THR A 62 -9.34 7.17 -1.40
CA THR A 62 -8.67 5.87 -1.56
C THR A 62 -7.76 5.89 -2.79
N MET A 63 -8.23 6.44 -3.92
CA MET A 63 -7.41 6.63 -5.12
C MET A 63 -6.21 7.53 -4.87
N ASP A 64 -6.41 8.68 -4.20
CA ASP A 64 -5.33 9.60 -3.85
C ASP A 64 -4.29 8.90 -2.94
N LYS A 65 -4.73 8.08 -1.98
CA LYS A 65 -3.84 7.30 -1.12
C LYS A 65 -3.04 6.26 -1.91
N VAL A 66 -3.67 5.55 -2.84
CA VAL A 66 -2.99 4.59 -3.72
C VAL A 66 -1.94 5.28 -4.58
N SER A 67 -2.25 6.45 -5.15
CA SER A 67 -1.29 7.24 -5.92
C SER A 67 -0.07 7.60 -5.08
N LYS A 68 -0.28 8.15 -3.88
CA LYS A 68 0.81 8.50 -2.96
C LYS A 68 1.69 7.31 -2.60
N LEU A 69 1.08 6.16 -2.31
CA LEU A 69 1.82 4.93 -2.00
C LEU A 69 2.64 4.42 -3.19
N ARG A 70 2.13 4.56 -4.43
CA ARG A 70 2.89 4.22 -5.64
C ARG A 70 4.11 5.12 -5.81
N ASP A 71 3.93 6.43 -5.63
CA ASP A 71 5.03 7.39 -5.73
C ASP A 71 6.10 7.16 -4.66
N GLU A 72 5.67 6.90 -3.42
CA GLU A 72 6.57 6.57 -2.31
C GLU A 72 7.31 5.26 -2.55
N ASN A 73 6.63 4.22 -3.04
CA ASN A 73 7.26 2.94 -3.35
C ASN A 73 8.34 3.10 -4.42
N LYS A 74 8.04 3.83 -5.50
CA LYS A 74 9.03 4.13 -6.54
C LYS A 74 10.26 4.86 -5.99
N ALA A 75 10.07 5.82 -5.09
CA ALA A 75 11.19 6.51 -4.44
C ALA A 75 12.02 5.58 -3.56
N LEU A 76 11.39 4.66 -2.83
CA LEU A 76 12.06 3.66 -2.01
C LEU A 76 12.85 2.66 -2.87
N GLU A 77 12.29 2.17 -3.97
CA GLU A 77 12.96 1.28 -4.93
C GLU A 77 14.21 1.94 -5.53
N GLN A 78 14.12 3.23 -5.89
CA GLN A 78 15.28 4.01 -6.32
C GLN A 78 16.35 4.09 -5.24
N LYS A 79 15.96 4.35 -3.99
CA LYS A 79 16.90 4.41 -2.86
C LYS A 79 17.61 3.07 -2.63
N VAL A 80 16.87 1.96 -2.66
CA VAL A 80 17.44 0.61 -2.56
C VAL A 80 18.44 0.37 -3.70
N THR A 81 18.07 0.75 -4.92
CA THR A 81 18.94 0.60 -6.10
C THR A 81 20.24 1.39 -5.95
N ILE A 82 20.18 2.63 -5.47
CA ILE A 82 21.37 3.47 -5.25
C ILE A 82 22.26 2.84 -4.18
N LEU A 83 21.71 2.48 -3.02
CA LEU A 83 22.47 1.88 -1.93
C LEU A 83 23.14 0.56 -2.36
N ASN A 84 22.44 -0.28 -3.15
CA ASN A 84 23.03 -1.50 -3.70
C ASN A 84 24.21 -1.20 -4.63
N LYS A 85 24.11 -0.18 -5.48
CA LYS A 85 25.23 0.25 -6.34
C LYS A 85 26.41 0.76 -5.53
N GLU A 86 26.17 1.57 -4.49
CA GLU A 86 27.21 2.05 -3.59
C GLU A 86 27.93 0.89 -2.89
N LEU A 87 27.18 -0.10 -2.40
CA LEU A 87 27.75 -1.31 -1.78
C LEU A 87 28.57 -2.13 -2.78
N LEU A 88 28.10 -2.28 -4.02
CA LEU A 88 28.86 -2.97 -5.07
C LEU A 88 30.18 -2.26 -5.37
N VAL A 89 30.17 -0.93 -5.51
CA VAL A 89 31.39 -0.15 -5.71
C VAL A 89 32.38 -0.34 -4.57
N LEU A 90 31.91 -0.30 -3.32
CA LEU A 90 32.77 -0.54 -2.16
C LEU A 90 33.33 -1.97 -2.16
N LYS A 91 32.50 -2.97 -2.44
CA LYS A 91 32.93 -4.37 -2.54
C LYS A 91 34.01 -4.54 -3.61
N ASP A 92 33.79 -4.00 -4.81
CA ASP A 92 34.73 -4.08 -5.92
C ASP A 92 36.06 -3.38 -5.59
N LEU A 93 36.00 -2.25 -4.89
CA LEU A 93 37.19 -1.56 -4.39
C LEU A 93 37.97 -2.45 -3.39
N PHE A 94 37.29 -3.07 -2.43
CA PHE A 94 37.97 -3.98 -1.49
C PHE A 94 38.55 -5.21 -2.19
N MET A 95 37.84 -5.80 -3.15
CA MET A 95 38.31 -6.99 -3.87
C MET A 95 39.51 -6.69 -4.78
N THR A 96 39.50 -5.54 -5.48
CA THR A 96 40.63 -5.08 -6.29
C THR A 96 41.86 -4.78 -5.44
N HIS A 97 41.69 -4.12 -4.28
CA HIS A 97 42.80 -3.88 -3.37
C HIS A 97 43.33 -5.15 -2.70
N ALA A 98 42.45 -6.07 -2.25
CA ALA A 98 42.86 -7.33 -1.65
C ALA A 98 43.59 -8.25 -2.64
N SER A 99 43.19 -8.27 -3.91
CA SER A 99 43.90 -9.00 -4.96
C SER A 99 45.24 -8.35 -5.32
N ALA A 100 45.33 -7.02 -5.32
CA ALA A 100 46.58 -6.29 -5.50
C ALA A 100 47.57 -6.48 -4.33
N THR A 101 47.09 -6.51 -3.08
CA THR A 101 47.95 -6.82 -1.92
C THR A 101 48.32 -8.30 -1.85
N ALA A 102 47.44 -9.24 -2.23
CA ALA A 102 47.79 -10.65 -2.31
C ALA A 102 48.87 -10.94 -3.37
N THR A 103 48.82 -10.27 -4.53
CA THR A 103 49.87 -10.38 -5.56
C THR A 103 51.18 -9.69 -5.16
N ALA A 104 51.12 -8.58 -4.42
CA ALA A 104 52.31 -7.95 -3.83
C ALA A 104 52.92 -8.78 -2.68
N GLN A 105 52.10 -9.49 -1.89
CA GLN A 105 52.54 -10.39 -0.82
C GLN A 105 53.08 -11.72 -1.35
N ALA A 106 52.58 -12.23 -2.47
CA ALA A 106 53.13 -13.40 -3.16
C ALA A 106 54.58 -13.17 -3.67
N ALA A 107 55.01 -11.92 -3.86
CA ALA A 107 56.39 -11.58 -4.17
C ALA A 107 57.31 -11.49 -2.93
N THR A 108 56.78 -11.57 -1.71
CA THR A 108 57.56 -11.41 -0.45
C THR A 108 57.55 -12.65 0.46
N THR A 109 56.74 -13.68 0.21
CA THR A 109 56.71 -14.89 1.05
C THR A 109 57.52 -16.05 0.45
N VAL A 110 58.85 -15.94 0.52
CA VAL A 110 59.72 -17.10 0.74
C VAL A 110 59.95 -17.19 2.24
N SER A 111 59.57 -18.33 2.82
CA SER A 111 59.79 -18.75 4.23
C SER A 111 58.84 -18.18 5.28
N THR A 112 57.85 -18.98 5.68
CA THR A 112 57.66 -19.47 7.07
C THR A 112 56.54 -20.51 7.07
N SER A 113 56.95 -21.77 7.12
CA SER A 113 56.12 -22.93 7.45
C SER A 113 55.87 -22.96 8.96
N THR A 114 54.62 -22.86 9.39
CA THR A 114 54.18 -23.37 10.71
C THR A 114 52.72 -23.79 10.62
N ASP A 115 52.50 -25.11 10.72
CA ASP A 115 51.23 -25.76 11.03
C ASP A 115 50.53 -25.10 12.22
N VAL A 116 49.23 -24.82 12.09
CA VAL A 116 48.32 -24.84 13.24
C VAL A 116 46.90 -25.19 12.80
N ALA A 117 46.41 -26.29 13.34
CA ALA A 117 45.03 -26.73 13.28
C ALA A 117 44.10 -25.68 13.92
N GLY A 118 43.05 -25.28 13.21
CA GLY A 118 42.04 -24.35 13.73
C GLY A 118 40.75 -24.46 12.93
N ALA A 119 39.73 -25.04 13.57
CA ALA A 119 38.36 -25.14 13.06
C ALA A 119 37.82 -23.75 12.67
N GLY A 120 37.43 -23.60 11.39
CA GLY A 120 36.62 -22.48 10.93
C GLY A 120 35.14 -22.90 10.90
N PRO A 121 34.19 -22.06 11.33
CA PRO A 121 32.77 -22.36 11.17
C PRO A 121 32.41 -22.25 9.69
N ASP A 122 31.68 -23.26 9.19
CA ASP A 122 30.98 -23.20 7.91
C ASP A 122 30.12 -21.93 7.86
N ILE A 123 30.61 -20.90 7.18
CA ILE A 123 29.78 -19.77 6.76
C ILE A 123 28.78 -20.37 5.78
N LEU A 124 27.53 -20.42 6.22
CA LEU A 124 26.37 -20.85 5.47
C LEU A 124 26.48 -20.33 4.03
N SER A 125 26.78 -21.25 3.11
CA SER A 125 26.62 -21.09 1.68
C SER A 125 25.15 -20.83 1.40
N PHE A 126 24.77 -19.55 1.40
CA PHE A 126 23.47 -19.11 0.92
C PHE A 126 23.46 -19.28 -0.60
N SER A 127 23.17 -20.52 -1.01
CA SER A 127 22.90 -20.86 -2.40
C SER A 127 21.73 -20.05 -2.91
N SER A 128 22.01 -19.30 -3.97
CA SER A 128 21.09 -18.75 -4.97
C SER A 128 19.79 -18.14 -4.42
N VAL A 129 19.82 -16.83 -4.12
CA VAL A 129 18.66 -15.99 -4.45
C VAL A 129 18.46 -16.13 -5.95
N THR A 130 17.41 -16.85 -6.33
CA THR A 130 16.89 -16.81 -7.69
C THR A 130 16.51 -15.37 -7.98
N GLN A 131 17.19 -14.79 -8.97
CA GLN A 131 16.73 -13.63 -9.72
C GLN A 131 15.28 -13.92 -10.14
N THR A 132 14.30 -13.42 -9.40
CA THR A 132 12.94 -13.35 -9.93
C THR A 132 12.95 -12.20 -10.91
N ASP A 133 12.88 -12.55 -12.18
CA ASP A 133 12.85 -11.63 -13.31
C ASP A 133 11.95 -10.42 -13.02
N ASP A 134 12.53 -9.25 -13.29
CA ASP A 134 12.03 -7.89 -13.09
C ASP A 134 10.79 -7.53 -13.92
N ASN A 135 9.80 -8.42 -14.08
CA ASN A 135 8.59 -8.14 -14.84
C ASN A 135 7.37 -8.84 -14.23
N ASN A 136 7.04 -8.51 -12.99
CA ASN A 136 5.64 -8.50 -12.59
C ASN A 136 5.20 -7.05 -12.46
N ASP A 137 5.18 -6.36 -13.61
CA ASP A 137 4.28 -5.24 -13.82
C ASP A 137 2.88 -5.79 -13.58
N ILE A 138 2.44 -5.75 -12.32
CA ILE A 138 1.04 -5.91 -11.99
C ILE A 138 0.41 -4.64 -12.56
N LYS A 139 0.05 -4.75 -13.85
CA LYS A 139 -0.76 -3.80 -14.58
C LYS A 139 -2.13 -3.82 -13.92
N LEU A 140 -2.22 -3.14 -12.78
CA LEU A 140 -3.46 -2.73 -12.16
C LEU A 140 -4.04 -1.72 -13.14
N GLU A 141 -4.73 -2.26 -14.15
CA GLU A 141 -5.48 -1.53 -15.17
C GLU A 141 -6.18 -0.35 -14.50
N ASP A 142 -5.84 0.86 -14.93
CA ASP A 142 -6.31 2.14 -14.38
C ASP A 142 -7.84 2.35 -14.54
N GLY A 143 -8.58 1.32 -14.97
CA GLY A 143 -9.98 1.37 -15.36
C GLY A 143 -10.99 1.18 -14.23
N ASP A 144 -10.72 0.33 -13.23
CA ASP A 144 -11.80 -0.17 -12.37
C ASP A 144 -12.32 0.85 -11.34
N LEU A 145 -11.45 1.70 -10.80
CA LEU A 145 -11.84 2.68 -9.77
C LEU A 145 -12.32 4.01 -10.36
N ASN A 146 -11.76 4.44 -11.49
CA ASN A 146 -12.25 5.62 -12.21
C ASN A 146 -13.64 5.38 -12.80
N PHE A 147 -13.92 4.18 -13.31
CA PHE A 147 -15.25 3.79 -13.80
C PHE A 147 -16.32 3.87 -12.71
N LEU A 148 -16.00 3.50 -11.46
CA LEU A 148 -16.94 3.57 -10.34
C LEU A 148 -17.25 5.01 -9.90
N ILE A 149 -16.27 5.92 -10.02
CA ILE A 149 -16.44 7.36 -9.77
C ILE A 149 -17.29 7.98 -10.89
N GLN A 150 -17.04 7.62 -12.15
CA GLN A 150 -17.79 8.11 -13.32
C GLN A 150 -19.24 7.59 -13.33
N THR A 151 -19.46 6.31 -13.02
CA THR A 151 -20.81 5.70 -12.98
C THR A 151 -21.68 6.34 -11.89
N GLN A 152 -21.09 6.81 -10.78
CA GLN A 152 -21.83 7.58 -9.77
C GLN A 152 -22.12 9.03 -10.17
N GLN A 153 -21.54 9.54 -11.26
CA GLN A 153 -21.82 10.87 -11.81
C GLN A 153 -22.94 10.88 -12.86
N GLY A 154 -23.39 9.71 -13.35
CA GLY A 154 -24.50 9.57 -14.31
C GLY A 154 -25.90 9.52 -13.67
N ASP A 155 -26.78 10.32 -14.27
CA ASP A 155 -28.26 10.33 -14.28
C ASP A 155 -29.02 10.89 -13.05
N LEU A 156 -29.44 12.15 -13.24
CA LEU A 156 -30.73 12.70 -12.80
C LEU A 156 -31.78 12.44 -13.88
#